data_AF-A0A8B8G7P3-F1
#
_entry.id   AF-A0A8B8G7P3-F1
#
_cell.length_a   1.000
_cell.length_b   1.000
_cell.length_c   1.000
_cell.angle_alpha   90.00
_cell.angle_beta   90.00
_cell.angle_gamma   90.00
#
_symmetry.space_group_name_H-M   'P 1'
#
loop_
_entity.id
_entity.type
_entity.pdbx_description
1 polymer ?
#
loop_
_entity_poly.entity_id
_entity_poly.type
_entity_poly.pdbx_seq_one_letter_code
_entity_poly.pdbx_strand_id
1 'polypeptide(L)'
;MEASVKPVEIFNLVRSIVQNVNINNFDEMAHTIISIPLKTIYIFENIVDIIYFRALNRPDFTVLYAKLCAYMANHAAFNKLHDSKTTFQKVLAQKIFDMFTSYYTRTPQNEVHKLKKNFMNSNMTPSFFKNILNSFHFQYYKRSLAHCKFIGELFKQGAFTEKNILSFIHELMKVKDILNIHCLCIILRIAGQKLSKTHNLDGIVHHILLFKNENIVLIKMSPTLQSLIFKIQNLHLQCWIQEEPLKLIEDNEQYVSFENLPEQLKKLYDLKSYTVMAQCIIDECMAILNGVDMININEIVHSLNNINSWLHYDQVSFVASMILITLNEDQSIRHKAGILLNLFIKKGLLLIDSVLSGIDKIMDDSELKIELPRLSDLLFDITSRITNLI
;
A
#
# COMPACT_ATOMS: atom_id res chain seq x y z
N MET A 1 15.01 -12.99 48.38
CA MET A 1 15.53 -13.11 46.99
C MET A 1 14.33 -13.32 46.08
N GLU A 2 13.72 -12.25 45.59
CA GLU A 2 12.75 -12.38 44.50
C GLU A 2 13.54 -12.74 43.25
N ALA A 3 13.28 -13.91 42.68
CA ALA A 3 13.83 -14.28 41.39
C ALA A 3 13.40 -13.20 40.37
N SER A 4 14.36 -12.47 39.82
CA SER A 4 14.08 -11.48 38.79
C SER A 4 13.46 -12.19 37.58
N VAL A 5 12.14 -12.04 37.39
CA VAL A 5 11.40 -12.59 36.24
C VAL A 5 12.12 -12.16 34.96
N LYS A 6 12.42 -13.10 34.07
CA LYS A 6 13.15 -12.77 32.84
C LYS A 6 12.20 -12.07 31.86
N PRO A 7 12.63 -11.04 31.11
CA PRO A 7 11.79 -10.37 30.09
C PRO A 7 11.09 -11.34 29.12
N VAL A 8 11.75 -12.45 28.76
CA VAL A 8 11.21 -13.50 27.88
C VAL A 8 9.94 -14.13 28.46
N GLU A 9 9.88 -14.38 29.76
CA GLU A 9 8.71 -14.98 30.44
C GLU A 9 7.51 -14.04 30.38
N ILE A 10 7.76 -12.73 30.55
CA ILE A 10 6.74 -11.69 30.39
C ILE A 10 6.19 -11.69 28.97
N PHE A 11 7.06 -11.73 27.96
CA PHE A 11 6.61 -11.72 26.57
C PHE A 11 5.81 -12.97 26.20
N ASN A 12 6.19 -14.14 26.72
CA ASN A 12 5.43 -15.38 26.54
C ASN A 12 4.06 -15.32 27.22
N LEU A 13 3.99 -14.76 28.43
CA LEU A 13 2.72 -14.52 29.12
C LEU A 13 1.80 -13.61 28.30
N VAL A 14 2.32 -12.48 27.81
CA VAL A 14 1.55 -11.52 27.00
C VAL A 14 1.07 -12.16 25.69
N ARG A 15 1.90 -12.98 25.04
CA ARG A 15 1.49 -13.76 23.84
C ARG A 15 0.34 -14.72 24.15
N SER A 16 0.41 -15.44 25.28
CA SER A 16 -0.67 -16.33 25.73
C SER A 16 -1.96 -15.55 25.98
N ILE A 17 -1.89 -14.40 26.65
CA ILE A 17 -3.04 -13.53 26.89
C ILE A 17 -3.70 -13.11 25.57
N VAL A 18 -2.95 -12.53 24.63
CA VAL A 18 -3.55 -12.04 23.36
C VAL A 18 -4.00 -13.18 22.44
N GLN A 19 -3.50 -14.40 22.65
CA GLN A 19 -3.94 -15.58 21.93
C GLN A 19 -5.31 -16.08 22.41
N ASN A 20 -5.54 -16.05 23.73
CA ASN A 20 -6.67 -16.70 24.39
C ASN A 20 -7.77 -15.74 24.87
N VAL A 21 -7.53 -14.42 24.86
CA VAL A 21 -8.52 -13.43 25.29
C VAL A 21 -9.78 -13.49 24.45
N ASN A 22 -10.92 -13.52 25.12
CA ASN A 22 -12.27 -13.48 24.58
C ASN A 22 -13.18 -12.69 25.53
N ILE A 23 -14.47 -12.60 25.22
CA ILE A 23 -15.43 -11.83 26.02
C ILE A 23 -15.60 -12.40 27.44
N ASN A 24 -15.55 -13.73 27.59
CA ASN A 24 -15.85 -14.42 28.85
C ASN A 24 -14.69 -14.39 29.84
N ASN A 25 -13.44 -14.38 29.36
CA ASN A 25 -12.24 -14.38 30.20
C ASN A 25 -11.50 -13.03 30.20
N PHE A 26 -12.13 -11.97 29.67
CA PHE A 26 -11.47 -10.68 29.49
C PHE A 26 -10.91 -10.13 30.81
N ASP A 27 -11.71 -10.14 31.88
CA ASP A 27 -11.31 -9.55 33.17
C ASP A 27 -10.12 -10.31 33.79
N GLU A 28 -10.12 -11.64 33.74
CA GLU A 28 -9.01 -12.48 34.20
C GLU A 28 -7.71 -12.17 33.42
N MET A 29 -7.81 -12.07 32.10
CA MET A 29 -6.68 -11.76 31.21
C MET A 29 -6.16 -10.33 31.46
N ALA A 30 -7.06 -9.37 31.66
CA ALA A 30 -6.73 -7.99 31.98
C ALA A 30 -6.08 -7.87 33.37
N HIS A 31 -6.55 -8.60 34.38
CA HIS A 31 -5.89 -8.64 35.70
C HIS A 31 -4.49 -9.25 35.62
N THR A 32 -4.32 -10.29 34.82
CA THR A 32 -3.01 -10.92 34.60
C THR A 32 -2.03 -9.94 33.96
N ILE A 33 -2.47 -9.14 32.97
CA ILE A 33 -1.57 -8.20 32.27
C ILE A 33 -1.09 -7.07 33.19
N ILE A 34 -1.95 -6.54 34.06
CA ILE A 34 -1.55 -5.44 34.96
C ILE A 34 -0.67 -5.91 36.13
N SER A 35 -0.69 -7.21 36.42
CA SER A 35 0.09 -7.85 37.49
C SER A 35 1.55 -8.12 37.08
N ILE A 36 1.93 -7.84 35.83
CA ILE A 36 3.31 -7.99 35.34
C ILE A 36 4.26 -7.12 36.20
N PRO A 37 5.29 -7.70 36.85
CA PRO A 37 6.07 -6.99 37.86
C PRO A 37 7.04 -5.97 37.26
N LEU A 38 7.74 -6.31 36.18
CA LEU A 38 8.72 -5.45 35.53
C LEU A 38 8.04 -4.48 34.56
N LYS A 39 8.16 -3.18 34.84
CA LYS A 39 7.57 -2.09 34.05
C LYS A 39 8.69 -1.14 33.65
N THR A 40 9.25 -1.35 32.47
CA THR A 40 10.24 -0.47 31.85
C THR A 40 9.73 -0.07 30.46
N ILE A 41 10.31 0.98 29.86
CA ILE A 41 9.98 1.39 28.49
C ILE A 41 10.15 0.21 27.52
N TYR A 42 11.28 -0.52 27.61
CA TYR A 42 11.54 -1.70 26.79
C TYR A 42 10.45 -2.78 26.91
N ILE A 43 9.98 -3.07 28.14
CA ILE A 43 8.90 -4.05 28.34
C ILE A 43 7.60 -3.54 27.71
N PHE A 44 7.25 -2.26 27.91
CA PHE A 44 6.04 -1.67 27.34
C PHE A 44 6.06 -1.68 25.82
N GLU A 45 7.19 -1.33 25.20
CA GLU A 45 7.36 -1.38 23.76
C GLU A 45 7.11 -2.79 23.20
N ASN A 46 7.65 -3.82 23.84
CA ASN A 46 7.45 -5.21 23.40
C ASN A 46 6.00 -5.69 23.63
N ILE A 47 5.36 -5.28 24.72
CA ILE A 47 3.92 -5.56 24.94
C ILE A 47 3.09 -4.93 23.81
N VAL A 48 3.38 -3.68 23.45
CA VAL A 48 2.72 -2.98 22.34
C VAL A 48 2.93 -3.72 21.03
N ASP A 49 4.14 -4.18 20.72
CA ASP A 49 4.42 -4.97 19.50
C ASP A 49 3.58 -6.24 19.43
N ILE A 50 3.49 -6.98 20.54
CA ILE A 50 2.74 -8.25 20.60
C ILE A 50 1.24 -8.00 20.37
N ILE A 51 0.66 -7.02 21.08
CA ILE A 51 -0.76 -6.69 20.95
C ILE A 51 -1.07 -6.15 19.56
N TYR A 52 -0.24 -5.23 19.06
CA TYR A 52 -0.37 -4.63 17.73
C TYR A 52 -0.33 -5.70 16.63
N PHE A 53 0.67 -6.57 16.64
CA PHE A 53 0.79 -7.66 15.67
C PHE A 53 -0.45 -8.58 15.72
N ARG A 54 -0.96 -8.87 16.91
CA ARG A 54 -2.16 -9.70 17.05
C ARG A 54 -3.41 -9.01 16.52
N ALA A 55 -3.59 -7.71 16.80
CA ALA A 55 -4.73 -6.93 16.34
C ALA A 55 -4.80 -6.85 14.81
N LEU A 56 -3.67 -6.69 14.14
CA LEU A 56 -3.64 -6.67 12.67
C LEU A 56 -3.96 -8.02 12.03
N ASN A 57 -3.64 -9.13 12.71
CA ASN A 57 -3.85 -10.48 12.20
C ASN A 57 -5.21 -11.08 12.59
N ARG A 58 -5.89 -10.52 13.61
CA ARG A 58 -7.20 -10.97 14.10
C ARG A 58 -8.16 -9.77 14.25
N PRO A 59 -8.63 -9.20 13.13
CA PRO A 59 -9.39 -7.96 13.13
C PRO A 59 -10.72 -8.01 13.90
N ASP A 60 -11.28 -9.20 14.14
CA ASP A 60 -12.52 -9.40 14.92
C ASP A 60 -12.30 -9.22 16.43
N PHE A 61 -11.07 -9.48 16.90
CA PHE A 61 -10.68 -9.37 18.30
C PHE A 61 -10.08 -7.99 18.63
N THR A 62 -9.95 -7.10 17.63
CA THR A 62 -9.37 -5.76 17.76
C THR A 62 -9.97 -4.95 18.91
N VAL A 63 -11.28 -5.06 19.14
CA VAL A 63 -11.96 -4.39 20.26
C VAL A 63 -11.40 -4.86 21.61
N LEU A 64 -11.19 -6.17 21.78
CA LEU A 64 -10.64 -6.74 23.02
C LEU A 64 -9.19 -6.32 23.22
N TYR A 65 -8.39 -6.31 22.16
CA TYR A 65 -7.01 -5.83 22.22
C TYR A 65 -6.92 -4.35 22.60
N ALA A 66 -7.80 -3.51 22.05
CA ALA A 66 -7.89 -2.10 22.42
C ALA A 66 -8.33 -1.91 23.87
N LYS A 67 -9.27 -2.74 24.37
CA LYS A 67 -9.67 -2.74 25.78
C LYS A 67 -8.53 -3.13 26.72
N LEU A 68 -7.72 -4.14 26.38
CA LEU A 68 -6.51 -4.48 27.15
C LEU A 68 -5.54 -3.28 27.23
N CYS A 69 -5.30 -2.61 26.10
CA CYS A 69 -4.51 -1.38 26.07
C CYS A 69 -5.09 -0.27 26.95
N ALA A 70 -6.41 -0.08 26.93
CA ALA A 70 -7.09 0.90 27.77
C ALA A 70 -6.96 0.56 29.27
N TYR A 71 -7.06 -0.73 29.62
CA TYR A 71 -6.90 -1.20 30.99
C TYR A 71 -5.49 -0.86 31.52
N MET A 72 -4.45 -1.16 30.73
CA MET A 72 -3.07 -0.77 31.07
C MET A 72 -2.88 0.75 31.09
N ALA A 73 -3.40 1.48 30.10
CA ALA A 73 -3.25 2.94 30.01
C ALA A 73 -3.89 3.70 31.18
N ASN A 74 -4.95 3.14 31.79
CA ASN A 74 -5.66 3.77 32.90
C ASN A 74 -5.24 3.25 34.28
N HIS A 75 -4.43 2.18 34.35
CA HIS A 75 -4.00 1.60 35.62
C HIS A 75 -2.82 2.37 36.23
N ALA A 76 -2.91 2.69 37.54
CA ALA A 76 -1.91 3.50 38.24
C ALA A 76 -0.48 2.93 38.15
N ALA A 77 -0.34 1.60 38.20
CA ALA A 77 0.96 0.93 38.11
C ALA A 77 1.67 1.13 36.75
N PHE A 78 0.93 1.47 35.69
CA PHE A 78 1.46 1.71 34.33
C PHE A 78 1.59 3.22 34.01
N ASN A 79 1.12 4.07 34.92
CA ASN A 79 1.15 5.53 34.80
C ASN A 79 2.21 6.21 35.68
N LYS A 80 3.01 5.44 36.41
CA LYS A 80 4.18 5.91 37.17
C LYS A 80 5.34 4.94 36.98
N LEU A 81 6.09 5.10 35.89
CA LEU A 81 7.41 4.48 35.76
C LEU A 81 8.35 5.16 36.75
N HIS A 82 9.04 4.40 37.60
CA HIS A 82 10.06 4.96 38.51
C HIS A 82 11.04 5.82 37.69
N ASP A 83 11.24 7.06 38.13
CA ASP A 83 12.15 8.07 37.58
C ASP A 83 11.86 8.61 36.16
N SER A 84 10.69 8.33 35.55
CA SER A 84 10.32 8.94 34.26
C SER A 84 8.90 9.52 34.23
N LYS A 85 8.71 10.67 33.54
CA LYS A 85 7.39 11.26 33.24
C LYS A 85 6.62 10.49 32.15
N THR A 86 7.06 9.29 31.81
CA THR A 86 6.55 8.47 30.71
C THR A 86 5.52 7.47 31.22
N THR A 87 4.40 7.34 30.50
CA THR A 87 3.31 6.41 30.83
C THR A 87 3.18 5.36 29.73
N PHE A 88 2.51 4.24 30.03
CA PHE A 88 2.19 3.24 29.01
C PHE A 88 1.44 3.86 27.82
N GLN A 89 0.48 4.76 28.06
CA GLN A 89 -0.24 5.45 26.99
C GLN A 89 0.68 6.24 26.06
N LYS A 90 1.71 6.92 26.60
CA LYS A 90 2.68 7.66 25.77
C LYS A 90 3.50 6.71 24.91
N VAL A 91 3.99 5.60 25.47
CA VAL A 91 4.75 4.58 24.74
C VAL A 91 3.89 3.94 23.65
N LEU A 92 2.67 3.53 23.99
CA LEU A 92 1.68 2.96 23.07
C LEU A 92 1.40 3.90 21.90
N ALA A 93 1.09 5.17 22.17
CA ALA A 93 0.78 6.14 21.14
C ALA A 93 1.97 6.43 20.22
N GLN A 94 3.15 6.67 20.79
CA GLN A 94 4.36 6.95 20.02
C GLN A 94 4.70 5.76 19.12
N LYS A 95 4.73 4.55 19.68
CA LYS A 95 5.14 3.36 18.96
C LYS A 95 4.16 2.97 17.85
N ILE A 96 2.85 3.07 18.08
CA ILE A 96 1.85 2.83 17.02
C ILE A 96 1.96 3.89 15.93
N PHE A 97 2.20 5.15 16.28
CA PHE A 97 2.39 6.22 15.29
C PHE A 97 3.65 6.01 14.44
N ASP A 98 4.76 5.58 15.05
CA ASP A 98 5.99 5.26 14.32
C ASP A 98 5.81 4.04 13.41
N MET A 99 5.11 3.00 13.87
CA MET A 99 4.74 1.85 13.03
C MET A 99 3.79 2.26 11.89
N PHE A 100 2.86 3.18 12.12
CA PHE A 100 1.95 3.68 11.11
C PHE A 100 2.68 4.47 10.03
N THR A 101 3.45 5.48 10.42
CA THR A 101 4.16 6.35 9.49
C THR A 101 5.22 5.57 8.72
N SER A 102 6.00 4.70 9.36
CA SER A 102 6.97 3.83 8.66
C SER A 102 6.28 2.88 7.68
N TYR A 103 5.13 2.31 8.05
CA TYR A 103 4.37 1.41 7.18
C TYR A 103 3.90 2.14 5.92
N TYR A 104 3.31 3.33 6.04
CA TYR A 104 2.78 4.08 4.90
C TYR A 104 3.83 4.76 4.03
N THR A 105 4.92 5.26 4.62
CA THR A 105 5.91 6.06 3.88
C THR A 105 7.00 5.24 3.22
N ARG A 106 7.32 4.06 3.75
CA ARG A 106 8.50 3.28 3.31
C ARG A 106 8.15 1.91 2.75
N THR A 107 7.10 1.26 3.26
CA THR A 107 6.86 -0.16 2.94
C THR A 107 6.47 -0.39 1.48
N PRO A 108 5.52 0.37 0.87
CA PRO A 108 5.15 0.17 -0.53
C PRO A 108 6.33 0.28 -1.48
N GLN A 109 7.12 1.35 -1.34
CA GLN A 109 8.22 1.64 -2.24
C GLN A 109 9.37 0.65 -2.05
N ASN A 110 9.73 0.35 -0.80
CA ASN A 110 10.83 -0.58 -0.49
C ASN A 110 10.49 -2.01 -0.91
N GLU A 111 9.27 -2.49 -0.63
CA GLU A 111 8.85 -3.84 -1.03
C GLU A 111 8.70 -3.94 -2.54
N VAL A 112 8.11 -2.95 -3.23
CA VAL A 112 8.08 -2.93 -4.69
C VAL A 112 9.50 -2.96 -5.27
N HIS A 113 10.42 -2.14 -4.74
CA HIS A 113 11.81 -2.14 -5.20
C HIS A 113 12.49 -3.50 -4.98
N LYS A 114 12.29 -4.11 -3.82
CA LYS A 114 12.80 -5.47 -3.51
C LYS A 114 12.21 -6.52 -4.44
N LEU A 115 10.90 -6.46 -4.71
CA LEU A 115 10.23 -7.36 -5.64
C LEU A 115 10.79 -7.19 -7.07
N LYS A 116 10.98 -5.96 -7.53
CA LYS A 116 11.64 -5.67 -8.82
C LYS A 116 13.04 -6.29 -8.88
N LYS A 117 13.86 -6.08 -7.85
CA LYS A 117 15.23 -6.65 -7.77
C LYS A 117 15.21 -8.18 -7.76
N ASN A 118 14.26 -8.80 -7.07
CA ASN A 118 14.12 -10.25 -7.05
C ASN A 118 13.71 -10.79 -8.42
N PHE A 119 12.78 -10.13 -9.11
CA PHE A 119 12.39 -10.47 -10.47
C PHE A 119 13.59 -10.44 -11.43
N MET A 120 14.41 -9.39 -11.37
CA MET A 120 15.61 -9.28 -12.23
C MET A 120 16.68 -10.36 -11.95
N ASN A 121 16.74 -10.89 -10.73
CA ASN A 121 17.78 -11.83 -10.28
C ASN A 121 17.32 -13.30 -10.18
N SER A 122 16.11 -13.62 -10.65
CA SER A 122 15.54 -14.99 -10.54
C SER A 122 14.85 -15.38 -11.83
N ASN A 123 14.61 -16.67 -12.11
CA ASN A 123 13.90 -17.12 -13.33
C ASN A 123 12.37 -16.91 -13.26
N MET A 124 11.94 -15.79 -12.69
CA MET A 124 10.55 -15.47 -12.44
C MET A 124 9.89 -14.92 -13.70
N THR A 125 8.79 -15.54 -14.14
CA THR A 125 8.04 -15.01 -15.29
C THR A 125 7.35 -13.68 -14.93
N PRO A 126 7.15 -12.76 -15.88
CA PRO A 126 6.47 -11.50 -15.60
C PRO A 126 5.02 -11.66 -15.14
N SER A 127 4.34 -12.74 -15.56
CA SER A 127 3.01 -13.10 -15.04
C SER A 127 3.05 -13.47 -13.55
N PHE A 128 4.03 -14.27 -13.13
CA PHE A 128 4.21 -14.58 -11.70
C PHE A 128 4.58 -13.34 -10.89
N PHE A 129 5.45 -12.49 -11.42
CA PHE A 129 5.80 -11.21 -10.82
C PHE A 129 4.57 -10.30 -10.61
N LYS A 130 3.71 -10.18 -11.63
CA LYS A 130 2.43 -9.47 -11.53
C LYS A 130 1.55 -10.03 -10.40
N ASN A 131 1.46 -11.35 -10.27
CA ASN A 131 0.66 -11.99 -9.21
C ASN A 131 1.20 -11.69 -7.81
N ILE A 132 2.54 -11.64 -7.65
CA ILE A 132 3.15 -11.23 -6.37
C ILE A 132 2.84 -9.76 -6.07
N LEU A 133 2.95 -8.86 -7.07
CA LEU A 133 2.60 -7.45 -6.91
C LEU A 133 1.13 -7.27 -6.51
N ASN A 134 0.23 -7.97 -7.18
CA ASN A 134 -1.20 -7.97 -6.86
C ASN A 134 -1.45 -8.40 -5.41
N SER A 135 -0.83 -9.52 -5.01
CA SER A 135 -0.92 -10.04 -3.64
C SER A 135 -0.37 -9.05 -2.62
N PHE A 136 0.77 -8.44 -2.92
CA PHE A 136 1.37 -7.42 -2.08
C PHE A 136 0.45 -6.20 -1.91
N HIS A 137 -0.06 -5.63 -3.01
CA HIS A 137 -0.95 -4.49 -2.96
C HIS A 137 -2.25 -4.79 -2.20
N PHE A 138 -2.79 -6.00 -2.37
CA PHE A 138 -3.97 -6.46 -1.63
C PHE A 138 -3.69 -6.57 -0.13
N GLN A 139 -2.62 -7.26 0.26
CA GLN A 139 -2.25 -7.40 1.67
C GLN A 139 -1.91 -6.06 2.30
N TYR A 140 -1.23 -5.18 1.55
CA TYR A 140 -0.92 -3.84 2.00
C TYR A 140 -2.20 -3.07 2.34
N TYR A 141 -3.17 -3.07 1.43
CA TYR A 141 -4.47 -2.43 1.60
C TYR A 141 -5.23 -2.99 2.81
N LYS A 142 -5.36 -4.33 2.90
CA LYS A 142 -6.08 -5.00 4.01
C LYS A 142 -5.47 -4.67 5.37
N ARG A 143 -4.13 -4.74 5.47
CA ARG A 143 -3.40 -4.45 6.71
C ARG A 143 -3.50 -2.98 7.11
N SER A 144 -3.50 -2.05 6.15
CA SER A 144 -3.77 -0.63 6.41
C SER A 144 -5.15 -0.39 7.04
N LEU A 145 -6.19 -1.05 6.52
CA LEU A 145 -7.54 -0.94 7.09
C LEU A 145 -7.59 -1.53 8.51
N ALA A 146 -6.96 -2.68 8.75
CA ALA A 146 -6.88 -3.30 10.07
C ALA A 146 -6.15 -2.38 11.07
N HIS A 147 -5.10 -1.68 10.63
CA HIS A 147 -4.39 -0.71 11.44
C HIS A 147 -5.29 0.46 11.83
N CYS A 148 -6.00 1.06 10.88
CA CYS A 148 -6.93 2.16 11.15
C CYS A 148 -8.12 1.73 12.02
N LYS A 149 -8.61 0.48 11.87
CA LYS A 149 -9.60 -0.13 12.77
C LYS A 149 -9.07 -0.17 14.21
N PHE A 150 -7.83 -0.64 14.40
CA PHE A 150 -7.20 -0.69 15.72
C PHE A 150 -7.00 0.70 16.34
N ILE A 151 -6.54 1.68 15.56
CA ILE A 151 -6.41 3.08 16.02
C ILE A 151 -7.76 3.64 16.48
N GLY A 152 -8.82 3.44 15.69
CA GLY A 152 -10.17 3.86 16.05
C GLY A 152 -10.65 3.23 17.35
N GLU A 153 -10.43 1.92 17.52
CA GLU A 153 -10.79 1.20 18.75
C GLU A 153 -9.97 1.66 19.95
N LEU A 154 -8.66 1.91 19.80
CA LEU A 154 -7.84 2.42 20.90
C LEU A 154 -8.38 3.74 21.45
N PHE A 155 -8.83 4.66 20.59
CA PHE A 155 -9.48 5.89 21.02
C PHE A 155 -10.86 5.64 21.64
N LYS A 156 -11.69 4.81 21.00
CA LYS A 156 -13.04 4.48 21.49
C LYS A 156 -12.98 3.92 22.91
N GLN A 157 -12.10 2.94 23.15
CA GLN A 157 -11.92 2.30 24.46
C GLN A 157 -11.17 3.18 25.48
N GLY A 158 -10.61 4.33 25.08
CA GLY A 158 -9.92 5.25 25.98
C GLY A 158 -8.45 4.93 26.23
N ALA A 159 -7.84 4.05 25.42
CA ALA A 159 -6.40 3.86 25.40
C ALA A 159 -5.68 5.06 24.76
N PHE A 160 -6.30 5.73 23.78
CA PHE A 160 -5.80 6.94 23.13
C PHE A 160 -6.54 8.20 23.60
N THR A 161 -5.79 9.31 23.67
CA THR A 161 -6.34 10.66 23.82
C THR A 161 -6.80 11.22 22.47
N GLU A 162 -7.56 12.32 22.49
CA GLU A 162 -7.95 13.06 21.28
C GLU A 162 -6.72 13.48 20.46
N LYS A 163 -5.68 14.01 21.11
CA LYS A 163 -4.44 14.39 20.43
C LYS A 163 -3.81 13.21 19.67
N ASN A 164 -3.88 12.01 20.24
CA ASN A 164 -3.31 10.82 19.58
C ASN A 164 -4.07 10.52 18.29
N ILE A 165 -5.39 10.34 18.33
CA ILE A 165 -6.18 10.01 17.13
C ILE A 165 -6.13 11.10 16.05
N LEU A 166 -6.18 12.37 16.45
CA LEU A 166 -6.09 13.50 15.50
C LEU A 166 -4.74 13.52 14.76
N SER A 167 -3.66 13.09 15.40
CA SER A 167 -2.35 12.98 14.74
C SER A 167 -2.39 11.97 13.58
N PHE A 168 -3.06 10.82 13.75
CA PHE A 168 -3.23 9.84 12.66
C PHE A 168 -4.14 10.35 11.54
N ILE A 169 -5.25 11.02 11.90
CA ILE A 169 -6.17 11.62 10.93
C ILE A 169 -5.43 12.66 10.08
N HIS A 170 -4.61 13.52 10.70
CA HIS A 170 -3.80 14.50 10.01
C HIS A 170 -2.83 13.85 9.01
N GLU A 171 -2.13 12.78 9.40
CA GLU A 171 -1.25 12.04 8.47
C GLU A 171 -2.03 11.46 7.28
N LEU A 172 -3.21 10.87 7.50
CA LEU A 172 -4.05 10.32 6.44
C LEU A 172 -4.55 11.39 5.46
N MET A 173 -4.82 12.61 5.93
CA MET A 173 -5.32 13.71 5.10
C MET A 173 -4.25 14.33 4.20
N LYS A 174 -2.96 14.04 4.41
CA LYS A 174 -1.87 14.56 3.57
C LYS A 174 -1.91 14.04 2.13
N VAL A 175 -2.36 12.80 1.95
CA VAL A 175 -2.42 12.15 0.63
C VAL A 175 -3.86 11.76 0.35
N LYS A 176 -4.38 12.30 -0.75
CA LYS A 176 -5.77 12.12 -1.16
C LYS A 176 -5.89 10.95 -2.14
N ASP A 177 -5.88 9.73 -1.61
CA ASP A 177 -6.02 8.50 -2.39
C ASP A 177 -7.13 7.56 -1.85
N ILE A 178 -7.48 6.53 -2.63
CA ILE A 178 -8.56 5.58 -2.28
C ILE A 178 -8.31 4.91 -0.91
N LEU A 179 -7.06 4.60 -0.58
CA LEU A 179 -6.72 3.88 0.64
C LEU A 179 -6.92 4.80 1.85
N ASN A 180 -6.37 6.01 1.81
CA ASN A 180 -6.45 6.97 2.89
C ASN A 180 -7.89 7.41 3.14
N ILE A 181 -8.69 7.61 2.09
CA ILE A 181 -10.11 7.89 2.25
C ILE A 181 -10.84 6.72 2.93
N HIS A 182 -10.54 5.48 2.55
CA HIS A 182 -11.13 4.31 3.23
C HIS A 182 -10.70 4.26 4.71
N CYS A 183 -9.41 4.44 5.00
CA CYS A 183 -8.87 4.50 6.35
C CYS A 183 -9.54 5.58 7.22
N LEU A 184 -9.71 6.80 6.69
CA LEU A 184 -10.42 7.89 7.36
C LEU A 184 -11.86 7.50 7.67
N CYS A 185 -12.57 6.92 6.70
CA CYS A 185 -13.93 6.45 6.94
C CYS A 185 -14.01 5.34 8.00
N ILE A 186 -13.05 4.41 8.06
CA ILE A 186 -12.99 3.38 9.11
C ILE A 186 -12.81 4.02 10.49
N ILE A 187 -11.88 4.97 10.62
CA ILE A 187 -11.64 5.69 11.87
C ILE A 187 -12.90 6.46 12.29
N LEU A 188 -13.49 7.26 11.40
CA LEU A 188 -14.69 8.05 11.72
C LEU A 188 -15.90 7.17 12.07
N ARG A 189 -16.04 6.01 11.44
CA ARG A 189 -17.12 5.06 11.78
C ARG A 189 -17.01 4.58 13.23
N ILE A 190 -15.80 4.36 13.73
CA ILE A 190 -15.55 3.81 15.08
C ILE A 190 -15.50 4.91 16.14
N ALA A 191 -14.76 5.98 15.84
CA ALA A 191 -14.39 7.02 16.78
C ALA A 191 -15.21 8.30 16.63
N GLY A 192 -15.90 8.50 15.51
CA GLY A 192 -16.52 9.77 15.13
C GLY A 192 -17.48 10.31 16.16
N GLN A 193 -18.37 9.48 16.72
CA GLN A 193 -19.30 9.92 17.78
C GLN A 193 -18.60 10.37 19.06
N LYS A 194 -17.53 9.69 19.47
CA LYS A 194 -16.78 10.09 20.67
C LYS A 194 -15.97 11.35 20.40
N LEU A 195 -15.38 11.45 19.21
CA LEU A 195 -14.53 12.56 18.79
C LEU A 195 -15.35 13.83 18.52
N SER A 196 -16.56 13.71 17.96
CA SER A 196 -17.43 14.86 17.64
C SER A 196 -17.90 15.65 18.87
N LYS A 197 -17.83 15.04 20.06
CA LYS A 197 -18.15 15.70 21.34
C LYS A 197 -17.15 16.80 21.70
N THR A 198 -15.92 16.70 21.20
CA THR A 198 -14.82 17.63 21.56
C THR A 198 -14.12 18.24 20.35
N HIS A 199 -14.33 17.71 19.14
CA HIS A 199 -13.68 18.15 17.92
C HIS A 199 -14.67 18.37 16.77
N ASN A 200 -14.48 19.42 15.96
CA ASN A 200 -15.25 19.61 14.73
C ASN A 200 -14.74 18.66 13.63
N LEU A 201 -15.63 17.82 13.10
CA LEU A 201 -15.31 16.83 12.05
C LEU A 201 -15.60 17.31 10.62
N ASP A 202 -16.13 18.53 10.43
CA ASP A 202 -16.53 19.07 9.13
C ASP A 202 -15.41 19.02 8.10
N GLY A 203 -14.20 19.46 8.47
CA GLY A 203 -13.05 19.48 7.56
C GLY A 203 -12.65 18.08 7.07
N ILE A 204 -12.76 17.07 7.95
CA ILE A 204 -12.43 15.68 7.62
C ILE A 204 -13.50 15.09 6.69
N VAL A 205 -14.78 15.33 6.99
CA VAL A 205 -15.91 14.85 6.17
C VAL A 205 -15.89 15.53 4.80
N HIS A 206 -15.63 16.84 4.75
CA HIS A 206 -15.51 17.57 3.50
C HIS A 206 -14.39 17.00 2.62
N HIS A 207 -13.22 16.70 3.18
CA HIS A 207 -12.13 16.06 2.46
C HIS A 207 -12.54 14.73 1.80
N ILE A 208 -13.30 13.89 2.52
CA ILE A 208 -13.84 12.62 2.00
C ILE A 208 -14.84 12.85 0.87
N LEU A 209 -15.77 13.79 1.03
CA LEU A 209 -16.80 14.07 0.03
C LEU A 209 -16.23 14.72 -1.23
N LEU A 210 -15.24 15.60 -1.10
CA LEU A 210 -14.51 16.15 -2.24
C LEU A 210 -13.85 15.03 -3.06
N PHE A 211 -13.19 14.07 -2.40
CA PHE A 211 -12.61 12.92 -3.11
C PHE A 211 -13.68 12.12 -3.86
N LYS A 212 -14.82 11.84 -3.21
CA LYS A 212 -15.94 11.15 -3.85
C LYS A 212 -16.38 11.88 -5.12
N ASN A 213 -16.54 13.20 -5.06
CA ASN A 213 -17.05 14.03 -6.16
C ASN A 213 -16.08 14.12 -7.34
N GLU A 214 -14.78 14.28 -7.07
CA GLU A 214 -13.75 14.32 -8.12
C GLU A 214 -13.60 12.97 -8.84
N ASN A 215 -13.95 11.87 -8.15
CA ASN A 215 -13.69 10.51 -8.63
C ASN A 215 -14.95 9.73 -8.99
N ILE A 216 -16.08 10.43 -9.25
CA ILE A 216 -17.34 9.78 -9.69
C ILE A 216 -17.13 9.04 -11.02
N VAL A 217 -16.34 9.61 -11.93
CA VAL A 217 -16.17 9.13 -13.31
C VAL A 217 -14.81 8.46 -13.53
N LEU A 218 -13.74 8.97 -12.90
CA LEU A 218 -12.35 8.58 -13.19
C LEU A 218 -11.89 7.33 -12.43
N ILE A 219 -12.40 7.09 -11.22
CA ILE A 219 -12.03 5.94 -10.40
C ILE A 219 -13.28 5.15 -10.06
N LYS A 220 -13.35 3.91 -10.54
CA LYS A 220 -14.38 2.97 -10.10
C LYS A 220 -14.13 2.56 -8.65
N MET A 221 -14.58 3.37 -7.70
CA MET A 221 -14.55 3.05 -6.27
C MET A 221 -15.30 1.75 -6.00
N SER A 222 -14.83 0.96 -5.04
CA SER A 222 -15.54 -0.26 -4.64
C SER A 222 -16.91 0.08 -4.04
N PRO A 223 -17.94 -0.76 -4.24
CA PRO A 223 -19.24 -0.57 -3.60
C PRO A 223 -19.14 -0.45 -2.07
N THR A 224 -18.21 -1.18 -1.46
CA THR A 224 -17.91 -1.12 -0.02
C THR A 224 -17.48 0.28 0.41
N LEU A 225 -16.56 0.92 -0.32
CA LEU A 225 -16.10 2.27 0.01
C LEU A 225 -17.22 3.30 -0.22
N GLN A 226 -17.98 3.18 -1.31
CA GLN A 226 -19.11 4.08 -1.57
C GLN A 226 -20.17 4.01 -0.47
N SER A 227 -20.54 2.79 -0.05
CA SER A 227 -21.46 2.55 1.06
C SER A 227 -20.92 3.14 2.37
N LEU A 228 -19.62 2.97 2.63
CA LEU A 228 -18.99 3.50 3.82
C LEU A 228 -18.96 5.03 3.83
N ILE A 229 -18.61 5.68 2.71
CA ILE A 229 -18.65 7.15 2.59
C ILE A 229 -20.07 7.67 2.80
N PHE A 230 -21.08 7.01 2.22
CA PHE A 230 -22.49 7.37 2.44
C PHE A 230 -22.88 7.26 3.91
N LYS A 231 -22.43 6.20 4.61
CA LYS A 231 -22.64 6.04 6.05
C LYS A 231 -22.00 7.17 6.86
N ILE A 232 -20.76 7.58 6.53
CA ILE A 232 -20.10 8.71 7.18
C ILE A 232 -20.85 10.03 6.93
N GLN A 233 -21.30 10.26 5.70
CA GLN A 233 -22.11 11.43 5.35
C GLN A 233 -23.40 11.49 6.18
N ASN A 234 -24.11 10.37 6.31
CA ASN A 234 -25.33 10.32 7.11
C ASN A 234 -25.08 10.54 8.59
N LEU A 235 -24.03 9.93 9.16
CA LEU A 235 -23.63 10.14 10.55
C LEU A 235 -23.31 11.62 10.81
N HIS A 236 -22.62 12.28 9.88
CA HIS A 236 -22.31 13.70 9.96
C HIS A 236 -23.56 14.57 9.94
N LEU A 237 -24.50 14.32 9.00
CA LEU A 237 -25.80 15.02 8.92
C LEU A 237 -26.65 14.83 10.18
N GLN A 238 -26.51 13.70 10.85
CA GLN A 238 -27.21 13.38 12.11
C GLN A 238 -26.43 13.81 13.35
N CYS A 239 -25.41 14.68 13.23
CA CYS A 239 -24.57 15.13 14.34
C CYS A 239 -23.98 13.98 15.18
N TRP A 240 -23.73 12.83 14.55
CA TRP A 240 -23.12 11.65 15.16
C TRP A 240 -23.94 11.01 16.31
N ILE A 241 -25.27 11.14 16.28
CA ILE A 241 -26.14 10.74 17.40
C ILE A 241 -26.40 9.22 17.47
N GLN A 242 -26.40 8.49 16.35
CA GLN A 242 -26.68 7.05 16.33
C GLN A 242 -25.42 6.18 16.19
N GLU A 243 -25.16 5.37 17.22
CA GLU A 243 -24.34 4.16 17.08
C GLU A 243 -25.26 3.06 16.56
N GLU A 244 -25.19 2.71 15.27
CA GLU A 244 -25.53 1.33 14.94
C GLU A 244 -24.48 0.48 15.65
N PRO A 245 -24.87 -0.51 16.48
CA PRO A 245 -23.91 -1.47 16.98
C PRO A 245 -23.16 -2.00 15.76
N LEU A 246 -21.84 -2.13 15.89
CA LEU A 246 -21.07 -2.95 14.96
C LEU A 246 -21.71 -4.34 15.01
N LYS A 247 -22.72 -4.60 14.17
CA LYS A 247 -22.72 -5.88 13.46
C LYS A 247 -21.30 -5.95 12.96
N LEU A 248 -20.54 -6.96 13.39
CA LEU A 248 -19.36 -7.36 12.66
C LEU A 248 -19.83 -7.36 11.21
N ILE A 249 -19.53 -6.30 10.48
CA ILE A 249 -19.56 -6.34 9.04
C ILE A 249 -18.46 -7.35 8.87
N GLU A 250 -18.87 -8.60 8.67
CA GLU A 250 -18.02 -9.71 8.30
C GLU A 250 -16.97 -9.07 7.41
N ASP A 251 -15.74 -8.98 7.91
CA ASP A 251 -14.63 -8.40 7.16
C ASP A 251 -14.39 -9.41 6.03
N ASN A 252 -15.26 -9.42 5.00
CA ASN A 252 -15.48 -10.48 4.02
C ASN A 252 -14.60 -11.70 4.31
N GLU A 253 -14.99 -12.53 5.29
CA GLU A 253 -14.19 -13.71 5.69
C GLU A 253 -13.87 -14.62 4.48
N GLN A 254 -14.64 -14.45 3.39
CA GLN A 254 -14.46 -15.09 2.10
C GLN A 254 -13.11 -14.80 1.41
N TYR A 255 -12.42 -13.68 1.67
CA TYR A 255 -11.25 -13.27 0.88
C TYR A 255 -9.99 -13.06 1.75
N VAL A 256 -9.39 -14.18 2.17
CA VAL A 256 -8.11 -14.19 2.90
C VAL A 256 -6.93 -13.82 2.01
N SER A 257 -7.00 -14.13 0.71
CA SER A 257 -5.93 -13.91 -0.27
C SER A 257 -6.44 -13.24 -1.54
N PHE A 258 -5.51 -12.73 -2.37
CA PHE A 258 -5.84 -12.05 -3.62
C PHE A 258 -6.52 -12.98 -4.63
N GLU A 259 -6.09 -14.25 -4.67
CA GLU A 259 -6.59 -15.26 -5.60
C GLU A 259 -8.09 -15.49 -5.47
N ASN A 260 -8.60 -15.40 -4.24
CA ASN A 260 -10.00 -15.64 -3.92
C ASN A 260 -10.91 -14.45 -4.27
N LEU A 261 -10.36 -13.26 -4.59
CA LEU A 261 -11.17 -12.09 -4.91
C LEU A 261 -12.02 -12.30 -6.17
N PRO A 262 -13.24 -11.73 -6.22
CA PRO A 262 -14.00 -11.61 -7.45
C PRO A 262 -13.23 -10.83 -8.53
N GLU A 263 -13.34 -11.26 -9.78
CA GLU A 263 -12.57 -10.71 -10.92
C GLU A 263 -12.72 -9.20 -11.08
N GLN A 264 -13.91 -8.67 -10.76
CA GLN A 264 -14.19 -7.24 -10.82
C GLN A 264 -13.33 -6.42 -9.82
N LEU A 265 -12.99 -7.00 -8.67
CA LEU A 265 -12.15 -6.35 -7.65
C LEU A 265 -10.66 -6.54 -7.94
N LYS A 266 -10.27 -7.63 -8.60
CA LYS A 266 -8.88 -7.87 -9.03
C LYS A 266 -8.35 -6.80 -9.97
N LYS A 267 -9.21 -6.29 -10.87
CA LYS A 267 -8.87 -5.22 -11.83
C LYS A 267 -8.22 -3.98 -11.21
N LEU A 268 -8.62 -3.61 -9.98
CA LEU A 268 -8.04 -2.46 -9.27
C LEU A 268 -6.57 -2.69 -8.88
N TYR A 269 -6.23 -3.91 -8.49
CA TYR A 269 -4.87 -4.30 -8.15
C TYR A 269 -4.04 -4.54 -9.40
N ASP A 270 -4.64 -5.13 -10.43
CA ASP A 270 -4.01 -5.29 -11.74
C ASP A 270 -3.52 -3.96 -12.28
N LEU A 271 -4.34 -2.91 -12.23
CA LEU A 271 -3.95 -1.58 -12.70
C LEU A 271 -2.70 -1.07 -11.97
N LYS A 272 -2.64 -1.20 -10.63
CA LYS A 272 -1.47 -0.79 -9.83
C LYS A 272 -0.23 -1.60 -10.20
N SER A 273 -0.37 -2.91 -10.35
CA SER A 273 0.72 -3.80 -10.75
C SER A 273 1.21 -3.46 -12.16
N TYR A 274 0.31 -3.17 -13.10
CA TYR A 274 0.67 -2.73 -14.45
C TYR A 274 1.45 -1.42 -14.45
N THR A 275 1.12 -0.45 -13.59
CA THR A 275 1.95 0.77 -13.44
C THR A 275 3.38 0.43 -13.01
N VAL A 276 3.55 -0.48 -12.06
CA VAL A 276 4.88 -0.94 -11.61
C VAL A 276 5.63 -1.64 -12.74
N MET A 277 4.94 -2.51 -13.49
CA MET A 277 5.50 -3.24 -14.62
C MET A 277 5.90 -2.31 -15.75
N ALA A 278 5.07 -1.33 -16.11
CA ALA A 278 5.38 -0.31 -17.10
C ALA A 278 6.65 0.46 -16.74
N GLN A 279 6.84 0.81 -15.46
CA GLN A 279 8.10 1.40 -15.02
C GLN A 279 9.29 0.45 -15.22
N CYS A 280 9.14 -0.85 -14.98
CA CYS A 280 10.21 -1.82 -15.24
C CYS A 280 10.54 -1.93 -16.74
N ILE A 281 9.55 -1.83 -17.63
CA ILE A 281 9.76 -1.77 -19.08
C ILE A 281 10.63 -0.55 -19.42
N ILE A 282 10.27 0.62 -18.89
CA ILE A 282 11.04 1.86 -19.07
C ILE A 282 12.47 1.70 -18.55
N ASP A 283 12.65 1.16 -17.34
CA ASP A 283 13.96 0.94 -16.73
C ASP A 283 14.84 0.01 -17.62
N GLU A 284 14.26 -1.05 -18.20
CA GLU A 284 14.96 -1.94 -19.13
C GLU A 284 15.31 -1.23 -20.45
N CYS A 285 14.36 -0.51 -21.06
CA CYS A 285 14.62 0.26 -22.28
C CYS A 285 15.74 1.29 -22.08
N MET A 286 15.74 2.01 -20.94
CA MET A 286 16.80 2.96 -20.59
C MET A 286 18.16 2.26 -20.43
N ALA A 287 18.21 1.10 -19.78
CA ALA A 287 19.44 0.33 -19.63
C ALA A 287 20.00 -0.12 -20.99
N ILE A 288 19.14 -0.56 -21.91
CA ILE A 288 19.52 -0.94 -23.26
C ILE A 288 20.08 0.26 -24.02
N LEU A 289 19.35 1.38 -24.05
CA LEU A 289 19.73 2.59 -24.79
C LEU A 289 21.05 3.18 -24.30
N ASN A 290 21.28 3.20 -22.98
CA ASN A 290 22.54 3.67 -22.39
C ASN A 290 23.71 2.69 -22.62
N GLY A 291 23.42 1.39 -22.82
CA GLY A 291 24.43 0.37 -23.07
C GLY A 291 24.96 0.35 -24.52
N VAL A 292 24.28 1.00 -25.47
CA VAL A 292 24.57 0.91 -26.91
C VAL A 292 25.98 1.39 -27.27
N ASP A 293 26.50 2.39 -26.58
CA ASP A 293 27.83 2.95 -26.86
C ASP A 293 28.97 2.17 -26.20
N MET A 294 28.67 1.22 -25.30
CA MET A 294 29.64 0.55 -24.44
C MET A 294 29.73 -0.97 -24.65
N ILE A 295 28.73 -1.60 -25.30
CA ILE A 295 28.55 -3.06 -25.34
C ILE A 295 28.37 -3.56 -26.78
N ASN A 296 28.96 -4.71 -27.12
CA ASN A 296 28.74 -5.39 -28.40
C ASN A 296 27.24 -5.73 -28.53
N ILE A 297 26.60 -5.36 -29.65
CA ILE A 297 25.18 -5.65 -29.95
C ILE A 297 24.79 -7.10 -29.63
N ASN A 298 25.71 -8.06 -29.82
CA ASN A 298 25.47 -9.47 -29.50
C ASN A 298 25.27 -9.74 -28.00
N GLU A 299 25.91 -8.98 -27.11
CA GLU A 299 25.74 -9.09 -25.66
C GLU A 299 24.38 -8.54 -25.21
N ILE A 300 23.92 -7.44 -25.81
CA ILE A 300 22.55 -6.91 -25.60
C ILE A 300 21.52 -7.97 -26.02
N VAL A 301 21.67 -8.54 -27.21
CA VAL A 301 20.79 -9.63 -27.70
C VAL A 301 20.85 -10.86 -26.78
N HIS A 302 22.03 -11.21 -26.25
CA HIS A 302 22.15 -12.30 -25.29
C HIS A 302 21.43 -12.01 -23.98
N SER A 303 21.52 -10.79 -23.45
CA SER A 303 20.79 -10.40 -22.25
C SER A 303 19.27 -10.39 -22.44
N LEU A 304 18.80 -10.02 -23.64
CA LEU A 304 17.37 -9.96 -23.96
C LEU A 304 16.76 -11.32 -24.22
N ASN A 305 17.54 -12.33 -24.63
CA ASN A 305 17.11 -13.72 -24.70
C ASN A 305 16.75 -14.32 -23.32
N ASN A 306 16.97 -13.60 -22.23
CA ASN A 306 16.53 -14.01 -20.90
C ASN A 306 14.99 -14.00 -20.82
N ILE A 307 14.42 -15.04 -20.20
CA ILE A 307 12.96 -15.20 -19.98
C ILE A 307 12.35 -14.00 -19.22
N ASN A 308 13.17 -13.28 -18.45
CA ASN A 308 12.71 -12.14 -17.66
C ASN A 308 12.70 -10.81 -18.43
N SER A 309 13.14 -10.77 -19.70
CA SER A 309 13.08 -9.55 -20.47
C SER A 309 11.61 -9.15 -20.72
N TRP A 310 11.30 -7.88 -20.48
CA TRP A 310 9.99 -7.31 -20.78
C TRP A 310 9.66 -7.36 -22.26
N LEU A 311 10.69 -7.43 -23.11
CA LEU A 311 10.58 -7.65 -24.54
C LEU A 311 9.73 -8.88 -24.87
N HIS A 312 9.89 -9.98 -24.13
CA HIS A 312 9.16 -11.22 -24.44
C HIS A 312 7.73 -11.23 -23.90
N TYR A 313 7.40 -10.35 -22.96
CA TYR A 313 6.10 -10.36 -22.28
C TYR A 313 5.11 -9.34 -22.83
N ASP A 314 5.56 -8.12 -23.10
CA ASP A 314 4.72 -7.06 -23.66
C ASP A 314 5.51 -6.27 -24.71
N GLN A 315 5.66 -6.88 -25.89
CA GLN A 315 6.40 -6.30 -27.02
C GLN A 315 5.85 -4.92 -27.42
N VAL A 316 4.53 -4.75 -27.40
CA VAL A 316 3.87 -3.50 -27.81
C VAL A 316 4.21 -2.37 -26.84
N SER A 317 4.06 -2.61 -25.53
CA SER A 317 4.43 -1.60 -24.54
C SER A 317 5.94 -1.38 -24.47
N PHE A 318 6.77 -2.40 -24.71
CA PHE A 318 8.22 -2.26 -24.82
C PHE A 318 8.63 -1.32 -25.95
N VAL A 319 8.09 -1.55 -27.16
CA VAL A 319 8.32 -0.68 -28.32
C VAL A 319 7.84 0.73 -28.03
N ALA A 320 6.62 0.88 -27.50
CA ALA A 320 6.07 2.17 -27.18
C ALA A 320 6.96 2.92 -26.16
N SER A 321 7.39 2.27 -25.09
CA SER A 321 8.31 2.87 -24.12
C SER A 321 9.66 3.26 -24.74
N MET A 322 10.25 2.42 -25.58
CA MET A 322 11.53 2.72 -26.25
C MET A 322 11.43 3.94 -27.17
N ILE A 323 10.32 4.07 -27.90
CA ILE A 323 10.06 5.23 -28.74
C ILE A 323 9.85 6.47 -27.85
N LEU A 324 8.95 6.40 -26.86
CA LEU A 324 8.65 7.53 -25.96
C LEU A 324 9.90 8.10 -25.28
N ILE A 325 10.78 7.22 -24.79
CA ILE A 325 12.05 7.61 -24.18
C ILE A 325 12.91 8.43 -25.15
N THR A 326 12.92 8.06 -26.43
CA THR A 326 13.82 8.67 -27.42
C THR A 326 13.22 9.82 -28.21
N LEU A 327 11.90 10.04 -28.15
CA LEU A 327 11.24 11.14 -28.87
C LEU A 327 11.81 12.52 -28.52
N ASN A 328 12.10 12.76 -27.25
CA ASN A 328 12.61 14.03 -26.74
C ASN A 328 14.16 14.15 -26.79
N GLU A 329 14.85 13.10 -27.24
CA GLU A 329 16.31 13.06 -27.29
C GLU A 329 16.86 13.67 -28.58
N ASP A 330 18.18 13.63 -28.79
CA ASP A 330 18.77 14.09 -30.05
C ASP A 330 18.52 13.10 -31.21
N GLN A 331 18.80 13.56 -32.43
CA GLN A 331 18.63 12.74 -33.63
C GLN A 331 19.48 11.47 -33.58
N SER A 332 20.69 11.49 -33.01
CA SER A 332 21.58 10.33 -32.91
C SER A 332 20.95 9.23 -32.05
N ILE A 333 20.37 9.58 -30.90
CA ILE A 333 19.70 8.64 -29.99
C ILE A 333 18.46 8.02 -30.65
N ARG A 334 17.62 8.82 -31.32
CA ARG A 334 16.49 8.30 -32.10
C ARG A 334 16.94 7.32 -33.19
N HIS A 335 18.03 7.63 -33.89
CA HIS A 335 18.60 6.75 -34.91
C HIS A 335 19.08 5.43 -34.31
N LYS A 336 19.75 5.46 -33.15
CA LYS A 336 20.18 4.26 -32.42
C LYS A 336 19.01 3.39 -32.01
N ALA A 337 17.93 3.99 -31.49
CA ALA A 337 16.70 3.26 -31.14
C ALA A 337 16.09 2.54 -32.36
N GLY A 338 16.00 3.23 -33.51
CA GLY A 338 15.54 2.62 -34.76
C GLY A 338 16.41 1.44 -35.22
N ILE A 339 17.73 1.53 -35.08
CA ILE A 339 18.68 0.44 -35.38
C ILE A 339 18.43 -0.76 -34.46
N LEU A 340 18.29 -0.53 -33.15
CA LEU A 340 18.03 -1.59 -32.17
C LEU A 340 16.72 -2.32 -32.45
N LEU A 341 15.63 -1.59 -32.67
CA LEU A 341 14.32 -2.19 -32.99
C LEU A 341 14.41 -3.09 -34.25
N ASN A 342 15.07 -2.62 -35.31
CA ASN A 342 15.30 -3.43 -36.51
C ASN A 342 16.15 -4.67 -36.23
N LEU A 343 17.20 -4.54 -35.41
CA LEU A 343 18.03 -5.68 -35.02
C LEU A 343 17.24 -6.73 -34.23
N PHE A 344 16.38 -6.30 -33.31
CA PHE A 344 15.53 -7.20 -32.53
C PHE A 344 14.55 -7.98 -33.43
N ILE A 345 13.98 -7.34 -34.45
CA ILE A 345 13.17 -8.02 -35.48
C ILE A 345 14.01 -9.07 -36.22
N LYS A 346 15.18 -8.68 -36.74
CA LYS A 346 16.07 -9.59 -37.51
C LYS A 346 16.54 -10.79 -36.69
N LYS A 347 16.66 -10.64 -35.37
CA LYS A 347 17.03 -11.72 -34.43
C LYS A 347 15.83 -12.53 -33.95
N GLY A 348 14.61 -12.21 -34.37
CA GLY A 348 13.38 -12.90 -33.97
C GLY A 348 12.93 -12.60 -32.54
N LEU A 349 13.46 -11.54 -31.91
CA LEU A 349 13.09 -11.13 -30.56
C LEU A 349 11.81 -10.28 -30.54
N LEU A 350 11.53 -9.57 -31.63
CA LEU A 350 10.38 -8.68 -31.81
C LEU A 350 9.60 -9.06 -33.07
N LEU A 351 8.28 -9.09 -32.95
CA LEU A 351 7.37 -9.27 -34.08
C LEU A 351 7.15 -7.92 -34.78
N ILE A 352 7.09 -7.92 -36.11
CA ILE A 352 6.80 -6.73 -36.92
C ILE A 352 5.44 -6.12 -36.50
N ASP A 353 4.42 -6.96 -36.33
CA ASP A 353 3.08 -6.52 -35.91
C ASP A 353 3.10 -5.83 -34.54
N SER A 354 3.97 -6.27 -33.63
CA SER A 354 4.10 -5.63 -32.30
C SER A 354 4.77 -4.26 -32.39
N VAL A 355 5.70 -4.09 -33.33
CA VAL A 355 6.34 -2.79 -33.59
C VAL A 355 5.34 -1.81 -34.21
N LEU A 356 4.58 -2.24 -35.21
CA LEU A 356 3.52 -1.43 -35.81
C LEU A 356 2.47 -1.02 -34.76
N SER A 357 1.98 -1.99 -33.97
CA SER A 357 1.03 -1.71 -32.89
C SER A 357 1.58 -0.74 -31.83
N GLY A 358 2.89 -0.82 -31.53
CA GLY A 358 3.55 0.09 -30.60
C GLY A 358 3.67 1.52 -31.14
N ILE A 359 3.93 1.67 -32.43
CA ILE A 359 3.94 2.97 -33.12
C ILE A 359 2.52 3.56 -33.16
N ASP A 360 1.53 2.75 -33.53
CA ASP A 360 0.12 3.16 -33.58
C ASP A 360 -0.35 3.65 -32.22
N LYS A 361 0.02 2.95 -31.13
CA LYS A 361 -0.29 3.35 -29.75
C LYS A 361 0.20 4.76 -29.40
N ILE A 362 1.36 5.18 -29.92
CA ILE A 362 1.90 6.54 -29.71
C ILE A 362 1.23 7.54 -30.63
N MET A 363 1.00 7.16 -31.88
CA MET A 363 0.33 7.99 -32.86
C MET A 363 -1.11 8.30 -32.45
N ASP A 364 -1.81 7.37 -31.82
CA ASP A 364 -3.20 7.56 -31.40
C ASP A 364 -3.33 8.42 -30.12
N ASP A 365 -2.22 8.74 -29.45
CA ASP A 365 -2.21 9.59 -28.28
C ASP A 365 -2.36 11.07 -28.65
N SER A 366 -3.56 11.59 -28.40
CA SER A 366 -3.92 12.98 -28.67
C SER A 366 -3.14 13.99 -27.82
N GLU A 367 -2.76 13.64 -26.58
CA GLU A 367 -2.02 14.54 -25.70
C GLU A 367 -0.59 14.69 -26.21
N LEU A 368 0.05 13.58 -26.58
CA LEU A 368 1.40 13.59 -27.17
C LEU A 368 1.45 14.36 -28.49
N LYS A 369 0.41 14.29 -29.33
CA LYS A 369 0.31 15.10 -30.56
C LYS A 369 0.31 16.61 -30.27
N ILE A 370 -0.28 17.03 -29.15
CA ILE A 370 -0.32 18.44 -28.74
C ILE A 370 1.04 18.86 -28.18
N GLU A 371 1.65 18.02 -27.35
CA GLU A 371 2.97 18.29 -26.75
C GLU A 371 4.12 18.27 -27.76
N LEU A 372 4.01 17.42 -28.80
CA LEU A 372 5.02 17.23 -29.84
C LEU A 372 4.42 17.50 -31.24
N PRO A 373 4.34 18.76 -31.68
CA PRO A 373 3.79 19.11 -33.00
C PRO A 373 4.53 18.47 -34.19
N ARG A 374 5.78 18.05 -33.99
CA ARG A 374 6.61 17.33 -34.98
C ARG A 374 6.67 15.82 -34.74
N LEU A 375 5.70 15.25 -34.02
CA LEU A 375 5.66 13.82 -33.68
C LEU A 375 5.90 12.92 -34.89
N SER A 376 5.28 13.23 -36.04
CA SER A 376 5.46 12.45 -37.27
C SER A 376 6.91 12.46 -37.78
N ASP A 377 7.60 13.59 -37.73
CA ASP A 377 8.99 13.71 -38.18
C ASP A 377 9.94 12.97 -37.22
N LEU A 378 9.69 13.07 -35.91
CA LEU A 378 10.45 12.38 -34.87
C LEU A 378 10.27 10.86 -34.95
N LEU A 379 9.05 10.40 -35.22
CA LEU A 379 8.78 8.99 -35.46
C LEU A 379 9.42 8.50 -36.76
N PHE A 380 9.47 9.34 -37.81
CA PHE A 380 10.17 9.00 -39.04
C PHE A 380 11.66 8.75 -38.83
N ASP A 381 12.34 9.55 -38.00
CA ASP A 381 13.75 9.33 -37.61
C ASP A 381 13.98 7.91 -37.04
N ILE A 382 13.03 7.39 -36.28
CA ILE A 382 13.11 6.06 -35.64
C ILE A 382 12.70 4.96 -36.63
N THR A 383 11.58 5.15 -37.33
CA THR A 383 10.92 4.10 -38.13
C THR A 383 11.56 3.89 -39.50
N SER A 384 12.28 4.87 -40.05
CA SER A 384 12.98 4.76 -41.34
C SER A 384 13.96 3.60 -41.45
N ARG A 385 14.40 3.03 -40.31
CA ARG A 385 15.30 1.87 -40.24
C ARG A 385 14.58 0.53 -40.09
N ILE A 386 13.30 0.56 -39.73
CA ILE A 386 12.45 -0.61 -39.52
C ILE A 386 11.82 -1.04 -40.86
N THR A 387 11.53 -0.08 -41.74
CA THR A 387 10.82 -0.23 -43.02
C THR A 387 11.59 -0.94 -44.13
N ASN A 388 12.87 -1.31 -43.96
CA ASN A 388 13.61 -2.10 -44.95
C ASN A 388 13.27 -3.62 -44.91
N LEU A 389 12.14 -4.00 -44.30
CA LEU A 389 11.65 -5.37 -44.16
C LEU A 389 10.16 -5.54 -44.55
N ILE A 390 9.50 -4.47 -45.02
CA ILE A 390 8.14 -4.54 -45.60
C ILE A 390 8.24 -4.72 -47.11
#